data_AF-A0A5M8P387-F1
#
_entry.id   AF-A0A5M8P387-F1
#
_cell.length_a   1.000
_cell.length_b   1.000
_cell.length_c   1.000
_cell.angle_alpha   90.00
_cell.angle_beta   90.00
_cell.angle_gamma   90.00
#
_symmetry.space_group_name_H-M   'P 1'
#
loop_
_entity.id
_entity.type
_entity.pdbx_description
1 polymer ?
#
loop_
_entity_poly.entity_id
_entity_poly.type
_entity_poly.pdbx_seq_one_letter_code
_entity_poly.pdbx_strand_id
1 'polypeptide(L)'
;MKNLYLLLATMLLVFSLGESVNAQDLPCVVSPATGNADADANGDVWYLIQCNLRTGDYYQDKGENRPLEAHKVIQGDASQLWKVVSSGGENAYKLVSKTGRELNYTEEGFADIKEDRMYTTSSSTYTYSFTKRADNFWQIKNNEEESYINKHNGHAEFGLYDELGDDGSSVIFILPKDYVEQPTTPGIVSPAVGNPNADASGNVWYYIQCNLRSENYYQDMGENKVLEVHPLSENDPSQLWKIIATDTEDVFRLISKTGNEIAYSADGFGDVGADRFYLTSSPTNTYSFSLRNDNFWQIKCVEINSYINKHNNHLEFGKYSAIPDNGSSVIFILNTNNQNGLPIVSDNDPIVATQYYTLQGVRVPSPTVSGIYLVKNIHASQKVTTSKYFIPQR
;
A
#
# COMPACT_ATOMS: atom_id res chain seq x y z
N MET A 1 -26.45 43.34 34.24
CA MET A 1 -25.19 42.56 34.37
C MET A 1 -25.38 41.08 34.79
N LYS A 2 -26.59 40.56 35.04
CA LYS A 2 -26.79 39.13 35.37
C LYS A 2 -27.02 38.20 34.16
N ASN A 3 -27.29 38.73 32.97
CA ASN A 3 -27.59 37.91 31.78
C ASN A 3 -26.36 37.58 30.91
N LEU A 4 -25.19 38.17 31.19
CA LEU A 4 -23.96 37.91 30.41
C LEU A 4 -23.22 36.65 30.90
N TYR A 5 -23.35 36.30 32.18
CA TYR A 5 -22.74 35.09 32.75
C TYR A 5 -23.44 33.80 32.32
N LEU A 6 -24.74 33.84 32.01
CA LEU A 6 -25.48 32.65 31.59
C LEU A 6 -25.15 32.24 30.14
N LEU A 7 -24.81 33.21 29.28
CA LEU A 7 -24.42 32.97 27.89
C LEU A 7 -22.99 32.42 27.77
N LEU A 8 -22.06 32.88 28.62
CA LEU A 8 -20.70 32.33 28.67
C LEU A 8 -20.67 30.90 29.26
N ALA A 9 -21.53 30.61 30.24
CA ALA A 9 -21.62 29.26 30.81
C ALA A 9 -22.24 28.23 29.83
N THR A 10 -23.13 28.67 28.93
CA THR A 10 -23.69 27.79 27.88
C THR A 10 -22.75 27.61 26.69
N MET A 11 -21.95 28.61 26.32
CA MET A 11 -20.95 28.45 25.26
C MET A 11 -19.77 27.55 25.66
N LEU A 12 -19.38 27.49 26.95
CA LEU A 12 -18.36 26.55 27.42
C LEU A 12 -18.85 25.08 27.46
N LEU A 13 -20.18 24.85 27.53
CA LEU A 13 -20.74 23.50 27.58
C LEU A 13 -20.95 22.84 26.20
N VAL A 14 -20.89 23.62 25.11
CA VAL A 14 -21.17 23.11 23.75
C VAL A 14 -19.90 22.58 23.05
N PHE A 15 -18.71 22.80 23.62
CA PHE A 15 -17.43 22.36 23.02
C PHE A 15 -16.84 21.05 23.58
N SER A 16 -17.55 20.28 24.43
CA SER A 16 -16.99 19.01 24.97
C SER A 16 -17.93 17.80 24.96
N LEU A 17 -19.11 17.90 24.33
CA LEU A 17 -19.96 16.72 24.11
C LEU A 17 -19.55 15.98 22.83
N GLY A 18 -18.28 15.55 22.77
CA GLY A 18 -17.99 14.35 22.01
C GLY A 18 -18.69 13.22 22.76
N GLU A 19 -19.70 12.58 22.15
CA GLU A 19 -20.33 11.41 22.73
C GLU A 19 -19.23 10.41 23.07
N SER A 20 -18.94 10.23 24.36
CA SER A 20 -18.03 9.20 24.82
C SER A 20 -18.67 7.87 24.45
N VAL A 21 -18.13 7.26 23.40
CA VAL A 21 -18.59 5.97 22.89
C VAL A 21 -18.43 4.97 24.03
N ASN A 22 -19.54 4.42 24.51
CA ASN A 22 -19.52 3.41 25.55
C ASN A 22 -18.76 2.19 25.02
N ALA A 23 -18.04 1.46 25.87
CA ALA A 23 -17.27 0.26 25.49
C ALA A 23 -18.05 -0.69 24.56
N GLN A 24 -19.37 -0.76 24.76
CA GLN A 24 -20.32 -1.59 23.99
C GLN A 24 -20.36 -1.28 22.48
N ASP A 25 -19.90 -0.11 22.04
CA ASP A 25 -19.91 0.32 20.64
C ASP A 25 -18.56 0.11 19.94
N LEU A 26 -17.51 -0.30 20.67
CA LEU A 26 -16.42 -1.05 20.04
C LEU A 26 -17.03 -2.38 19.57
N PRO A 27 -16.74 -2.87 18.35
CA PRO A 27 -17.41 -4.04 17.78
C PRO A 27 -17.33 -5.35 18.60
N CYS A 28 -16.69 -5.41 19.78
CA CYS A 28 -16.77 -6.59 20.64
C CYS A 28 -16.67 -6.44 22.17
N VAL A 29 -16.95 -5.30 22.83
CA VAL A 29 -17.17 -5.39 24.30
C VAL A 29 -18.57 -5.97 24.58
N VAL A 30 -18.79 -7.18 24.08
CA VAL A 30 -19.98 -7.97 24.33
C VAL A 30 -19.77 -8.69 25.64
N SER A 31 -20.73 -8.54 26.55
CA SER A 31 -20.80 -9.35 27.77
C SER A 31 -20.69 -10.84 27.41
N PRO A 32 -19.92 -11.67 28.14
CA PRO A 32 -19.63 -13.08 27.82
C PRO A 32 -20.85 -14.02 27.76
N ALA A 33 -22.07 -13.50 27.88
CA ALA A 33 -23.31 -14.27 27.89
C ALA A 33 -23.81 -14.71 26.50
N THR A 34 -23.33 -14.11 25.40
CA THR A 34 -23.68 -14.52 24.04
C THR A 34 -22.39 -14.87 23.30
N GLY A 35 -22.14 -16.16 23.12
CA GLY A 35 -20.90 -16.68 22.54
C GLY A 35 -20.49 -15.91 21.28
N ASN A 36 -19.40 -15.17 21.38
CA ASN A 36 -18.80 -14.53 20.23
C ASN A 36 -18.12 -15.63 19.40
N ALA A 37 -18.59 -15.83 18.17
CA ALA A 37 -18.04 -16.86 17.27
C ALA A 37 -16.55 -16.65 16.96
N ASP A 38 -16.03 -15.46 17.26
CA ASP A 38 -14.65 -15.05 16.96
C ASP A 38 -13.74 -15.01 18.19
N ALA A 39 -14.29 -15.32 19.36
CA ALA A 39 -13.49 -15.47 20.56
C ALA A 39 -12.72 -16.80 20.54
N ASP A 40 -11.51 -16.80 21.11
CA ASP A 40 -10.76 -18.02 21.31
C ASP A 40 -11.33 -18.86 22.48
N ALA A 41 -10.65 -19.96 22.84
CA ALA A 41 -11.09 -20.85 23.91
C ALA A 41 -11.22 -20.17 25.29
N ASN A 42 -10.59 -19.00 25.49
CA ASN A 42 -10.66 -18.21 26.72
C ASN A 42 -11.72 -17.10 26.66
N GLY A 43 -12.44 -16.95 25.55
CA GLY A 43 -13.35 -15.83 25.34
C GLY A 43 -12.66 -14.55 24.85
N ASP A 44 -11.36 -14.59 24.56
CA ASP A 44 -10.60 -13.42 24.10
C ASP A 44 -10.83 -13.20 22.61
N VAL A 45 -11.05 -11.94 22.21
CA VAL A 45 -11.14 -11.53 20.82
C VAL A 45 -9.83 -10.84 20.42
N TRP A 46 -9.25 -11.33 19.34
CA TRP A 46 -7.97 -10.86 18.82
C TRP A 46 -8.17 -10.03 17.55
N TYR A 47 -7.43 -8.93 17.46
CA TYR A 47 -7.49 -7.97 16.37
C TYR A 47 -6.12 -7.78 15.73
N LEU A 48 -6.13 -7.57 14.43
CA LEU A 48 -5.10 -6.84 13.72
C LEU A 48 -5.41 -5.34 13.85
N ILE A 49 -4.46 -4.52 14.28
CA ILE A 49 -4.63 -3.06 14.38
C ILE A 49 -3.88 -2.41 13.22
N GLN A 50 -4.62 -1.91 12.23
CA GLN A 50 -4.08 -1.28 11.03
C GLN A 50 -3.98 0.24 11.21
N CYS A 51 -2.88 0.86 10.80
CA CYS A 51 -2.74 2.32 10.75
C CYS A 51 -3.23 2.90 9.41
N ASN A 52 -4.01 3.99 9.43
CA ASN A 52 -4.61 4.59 8.23
C ASN A 52 -3.58 5.14 7.23
N LEU A 53 -2.53 5.83 7.70
CA LEU A 53 -1.55 6.49 6.81
C LEU A 53 -0.79 5.54 5.88
N ARG A 54 -0.81 4.23 6.15
CA ARG A 54 -0.19 3.23 5.30
C ARG A 54 -1.07 1.99 5.24
N THR A 55 -1.89 1.92 4.19
CA THR A 55 -2.69 0.74 3.91
C THR A 55 -1.79 -0.51 3.93
N GLY A 56 -2.17 -1.45 4.79
CA GLY A 56 -1.49 -2.73 4.94
C GLY A 56 -0.38 -2.82 5.98
N ASP A 57 -0.09 -1.78 6.77
CA ASP A 57 0.82 -1.89 7.92
C ASP A 57 0.03 -2.03 9.24
N TYR A 58 0.49 -2.92 10.11
CA TYR A 58 -0.18 -3.36 11.32
C TYR A 58 0.74 -3.33 12.52
N TYR A 59 0.18 -3.05 13.70
CA TYR A 59 0.93 -3.02 14.95
C TYR A 59 1.60 -4.38 15.20
N GLN A 60 2.91 -4.37 15.40
CA GLN A 60 3.70 -5.56 15.74
C GLN A 60 4.46 -5.34 17.03
N ASP A 61 4.27 -6.27 17.97
CA ASP A 61 5.08 -6.44 19.16
C ASP A 61 6.46 -7.02 18.80
N LYS A 62 7.52 -6.23 19.02
CA LYS A 62 8.91 -6.62 18.72
C LYS A 62 9.67 -7.24 19.89
N GLY A 63 9.00 -7.46 21.02
CA GLY A 63 9.61 -7.97 22.24
C GLY A 63 9.53 -6.99 23.42
N GLU A 64 9.92 -7.51 24.59
CA GLU A 64 10.01 -6.72 25.82
C GLU A 64 10.90 -5.49 25.64
N ASN A 65 10.39 -4.31 26.00
CA ASN A 65 11.10 -3.03 25.92
C ASN A 65 11.60 -2.70 24.51
N ARG A 66 10.90 -3.20 23.48
CA ARG A 66 11.15 -2.85 22.08
C ARG A 66 10.06 -1.92 21.55
N PRO A 67 10.42 -0.94 20.70
CA PRO A 67 9.45 -0.08 20.05
C PRO A 67 8.33 -0.89 19.40
N LEU A 68 7.12 -0.36 19.52
CA LEU A 68 6.02 -0.80 18.68
C LEU A 68 6.37 -0.42 17.24
N GLU A 69 6.31 -1.38 16.33
CA GLU A 69 6.57 -1.16 14.90
C GLU A 69 5.35 -1.51 14.06
N ALA A 70 5.28 -0.97 12.85
CA ALA A 70 4.25 -1.27 11.88
C ALA A 70 4.79 -2.21 10.78
N HIS A 71 4.18 -3.38 10.58
CA HIS A 71 4.62 -4.38 9.61
C HIS A 71 3.47 -4.92 8.75
N LYS A 72 3.77 -5.51 7.60
CA LYS A 72 2.77 -6.25 6.80
C LYS A 72 2.23 -7.45 7.58
N VAL A 73 0.97 -7.81 7.36
CA VAL A 73 0.38 -8.99 8.01
C VAL A 73 1.18 -10.23 7.69
N ILE A 74 1.52 -10.98 8.71
CA ILE A 74 2.00 -12.35 8.63
C ILE A 74 0.88 -13.20 9.22
N GLN A 75 0.18 -13.96 8.35
CA GLN A 75 -1.02 -14.68 8.77
C GLN A 75 -0.73 -15.62 9.96
N GLY A 76 -1.45 -15.41 11.06
CA GLY A 76 -1.31 -16.20 12.29
C GLY A 76 -0.17 -15.78 13.22
N ASP A 77 0.60 -14.73 12.90
CA ASP A 77 1.65 -14.23 13.77
C ASP A 77 1.07 -13.60 15.05
N ALA A 78 1.35 -14.23 16.20
CA ALA A 78 0.89 -13.78 17.50
C ALA A 78 1.40 -12.38 17.87
N SER A 79 2.53 -11.94 17.32
CA SER A 79 3.07 -10.60 17.58
C SER A 79 2.25 -9.47 16.95
N GLN A 80 1.35 -9.77 16.00
CA GLN A 80 0.48 -8.79 15.36
C GLN A 80 -0.97 -8.83 15.86
N LEU A 81 -1.27 -9.74 16.78
CA LEU A 81 -2.60 -9.93 17.33
C LEU A 81 -2.71 -9.24 18.69
N TRP A 82 -3.73 -8.39 18.82
CA TRP A 82 -3.95 -7.55 19.99
C TRP A 82 -5.35 -7.75 20.53
N LYS A 83 -5.51 -7.69 21.84
CA LYS A 83 -6.82 -7.62 22.49
C LYS A 83 -6.94 -6.36 23.33
N VAL A 84 -8.17 -5.89 23.48
CA VAL A 84 -8.52 -4.77 24.34
C VAL A 84 -9.06 -5.32 25.66
N VAL A 85 -8.47 -4.95 26.78
CA VAL A 85 -8.85 -5.43 28.12
C VAL A 85 -9.26 -4.25 29.00
N SER A 86 -10.40 -4.32 29.69
CA SER A 86 -10.77 -3.27 30.65
C SER A 86 -9.81 -3.26 31.84
N SER A 87 -9.39 -2.08 32.27
CA SER A 87 -8.54 -1.88 33.45
C SER A 87 -9.33 -1.52 34.72
N GLY A 88 -10.67 -1.55 34.66
CA GLY A 88 -11.55 -1.28 35.80
C GLY A 88 -11.99 0.18 35.97
N GLY A 89 -11.48 1.10 35.16
CA GLY A 89 -11.96 2.50 35.07
C GLY A 89 -12.89 2.76 33.88
N GLU A 90 -13.67 3.83 33.95
CA GLU A 90 -14.45 4.32 32.81
C GLU A 90 -13.51 4.73 31.68
N ASN A 91 -13.72 4.20 30.47
CA ASN A 91 -12.86 4.44 29.30
C ASN A 91 -11.37 4.17 29.51
N ALA A 92 -11.02 3.27 30.43
CA ALA A 92 -9.65 2.89 30.72
C ALA A 92 -9.39 1.44 30.32
N TYR A 93 -8.65 1.25 29.21
CA TYR A 93 -8.35 -0.06 28.65
C TYR A 93 -6.84 -0.31 28.53
N LYS A 94 -6.46 -1.58 28.45
CA LYS A 94 -5.13 -2.05 28.09
C LYS A 94 -5.18 -2.61 26.67
N LEU A 95 -4.13 -2.38 25.89
CA LEU A 95 -3.85 -3.11 24.67
C LEU A 95 -2.82 -4.19 24.97
N VAL A 96 -3.21 -5.45 24.80
CA VAL A 96 -2.39 -6.62 25.17
C VAL A 96 -2.12 -7.44 23.92
N SER A 97 -0.85 -7.65 23.58
CA SER A 97 -0.45 -8.51 22.47
C SER A 97 -0.73 -9.98 22.80
N LYS A 98 -0.88 -10.82 21.79
CA LYS A 98 -1.11 -12.27 21.99
C LYS A 98 0.11 -12.99 22.56
N THR A 99 1.26 -12.33 22.56
CA THR A 99 2.45 -12.80 23.26
C THR A 99 2.44 -12.50 24.77
N GLY A 100 1.41 -11.78 25.25
CA GLY A 100 1.17 -11.50 26.66
C GLY A 100 1.74 -10.18 27.18
N ARG A 101 2.29 -9.33 26.29
CA ARG A 101 2.84 -8.02 26.66
C ARG A 101 1.78 -6.93 26.49
N GLU A 102 1.86 -5.91 27.34
CA GLU A 102 1.01 -4.73 27.31
C GLU A 102 1.70 -3.58 26.57
N LEU A 103 0.90 -2.77 25.88
CA LEU A 103 1.36 -1.53 25.30
C LEU A 103 1.70 -0.51 26.40
N ASN A 104 2.79 0.21 26.20
CA ASN A 104 3.35 1.18 27.14
C ASN A 104 3.99 2.36 26.38
N TYR A 105 4.33 3.41 27.11
CA TYR A 105 4.90 4.66 26.62
C TYR A 105 6.10 5.09 27.47
N THR A 106 7.08 5.74 26.84
CA THR A 106 8.22 6.37 27.52
C THR A 106 8.64 7.64 26.80
N GLU A 107 8.87 8.70 27.55
CA GLU A 107 9.52 9.93 27.06
C GLU A 107 11.06 9.78 27.01
N GLU A 108 11.63 9.09 28.00
CA GLU A 108 13.09 9.06 28.20
C GLU A 108 13.85 8.13 27.23
N GLY A 109 13.13 7.44 26.35
CA GLY A 109 13.71 6.42 25.49
C GLY A 109 14.41 5.28 26.24
N PHE A 110 14.90 4.29 25.51
CA PHE A 110 15.87 3.32 26.04
C PHE A 110 17.28 3.75 25.62
N ALA A 111 18.34 3.15 26.18
CA ALA A 111 19.73 3.56 25.91
C ALA A 111 20.10 3.70 24.41
N ASP A 112 19.37 3.02 23.51
CA ASP A 112 19.57 3.06 22.05
C ASP A 112 18.42 3.73 21.26
N ILE A 113 17.43 4.30 21.95
CA ILE A 113 16.17 4.80 21.39
C ILE A 113 15.99 6.24 21.86
N LYS A 114 15.99 7.22 20.94
CA LYS A 114 15.73 8.63 21.28
C LYS A 114 14.25 8.97 21.17
N GLU A 115 13.75 9.67 22.20
CA GLU A 115 12.50 10.44 22.37
C GLU A 115 11.17 9.71 22.07
N ASP A 116 10.13 10.05 22.85
CA ASP A 116 8.69 9.70 22.81
C ASP A 116 8.29 8.46 21.99
N ARG A 117 8.25 7.28 22.62
CA ARG A 117 7.88 6.03 21.92
C ARG A 117 6.87 5.17 22.64
N MET A 118 6.03 4.55 21.82
CA MET A 118 5.25 3.39 22.20
C MET A 118 6.14 2.14 22.18
N TYR A 119 6.02 1.28 23.18
CA TYR A 119 6.72 0.00 23.26
C TYR A 119 5.85 -1.05 23.95
N THR A 120 6.32 -2.30 24.01
CA THR A 120 5.62 -3.36 24.75
C THR A 120 6.41 -3.83 25.95
N THR A 121 5.72 -4.13 27.05
CA THR A 121 6.33 -4.68 28.27
C THR A 121 5.41 -5.69 28.94
N SER A 122 5.96 -6.55 29.80
CA SER A 122 5.22 -7.52 30.60
C SER A 122 4.15 -6.93 31.52
N SER A 123 4.26 -5.65 31.90
CA SER A 123 3.26 -4.93 32.70
C SER A 123 3.35 -3.44 32.42
N SER A 124 2.23 -2.81 32.07
CA SER A 124 2.12 -1.38 31.84
C SER A 124 1.24 -0.75 32.93
N THR A 125 1.54 0.46 33.35
CA THR A 125 0.60 1.27 34.15
C THR A 125 -0.37 2.05 33.27
N TYR A 126 -0.02 2.29 32.00
CA TYR A 126 -0.76 3.14 31.08
C TYR A 126 -2.08 2.54 30.62
N THR A 127 -3.09 3.39 30.50
CA THR A 127 -4.42 3.04 30.02
C THR A 127 -4.75 3.85 28.79
N TYR A 128 -5.64 3.31 27.98
CA TYR A 128 -6.02 3.89 26.71
C TYR A 128 -7.53 4.09 26.66
N SER A 129 -7.95 5.15 25.97
CA SER A 129 -9.33 5.37 25.55
C SER A 129 -9.43 5.35 24.03
N PHE A 130 -10.62 5.02 23.51
CA PHE A 130 -10.87 4.88 22.09
C PHE A 130 -11.96 5.85 21.65
N THR A 131 -11.65 6.70 20.66
CA THR A 131 -12.62 7.64 20.09
C THR A 131 -12.91 7.23 18.66
N LYS A 132 -14.19 6.99 18.35
CA LYS A 132 -14.63 6.71 16.97
C LYS A 132 -14.73 8.02 16.19
N ARG A 133 -14.12 8.06 15.01
CA ARG A 133 -14.24 9.15 14.04
C ARG A 133 -15.45 8.94 13.11
N ALA A 134 -15.88 10.02 12.44
CA ALA A 134 -17.01 10.01 11.51
C ALA A 134 -16.80 9.12 10.27
N ASP A 135 -15.55 8.83 9.93
CA ASP A 135 -15.11 7.98 8.81
C ASP A 135 -14.95 6.50 9.19
N ASN A 136 -15.46 6.09 10.36
CA ASN A 136 -15.35 4.75 10.95
C ASN A 136 -13.92 4.33 11.37
N PHE A 137 -12.95 5.25 11.37
CA PHE A 137 -11.67 5.00 12.00
C PHE A 137 -11.77 5.22 13.51
N TRP A 138 -10.81 4.67 14.24
CA TRP A 138 -10.64 4.88 15.67
C TRP A 138 -9.37 5.66 15.94
N GLN A 139 -9.34 6.40 17.03
CA GLN A 139 -8.12 6.96 17.59
C GLN A 139 -7.89 6.36 18.96
N ILE A 140 -6.62 6.06 19.27
CA ILE A 140 -6.21 5.50 20.56
C ILE A 140 -5.52 6.61 21.34
N LYS A 141 -6.13 7.05 22.43
CA LYS A 141 -5.58 8.08 23.31
C LYS A 141 -4.91 7.41 24.51
N ASN A 142 -3.69 7.80 24.83
CA ASN A 142 -3.04 7.51 26.10
C ASN A 142 -3.66 8.41 27.19
N ASN A 143 -4.27 7.81 28.21
CA ASN A 143 -5.02 8.55 29.23
C ASN A 143 -4.11 9.28 30.22
N GLU A 144 -2.87 8.82 30.40
CA GLU A 144 -1.93 9.43 31.34
C GLU A 144 -1.22 10.65 30.73
N GLU A 145 -0.91 10.59 29.43
CA GLU A 145 -0.24 11.69 28.70
C GLU A 145 -1.22 12.63 27.99
N GLU A 146 -2.50 12.25 27.91
CA GLU A 146 -3.54 12.99 27.20
C GLU A 146 -3.33 13.15 25.68
N SER A 147 -2.46 12.34 25.08
CA SER A 147 -2.07 12.40 23.66
C SER A 147 -2.43 11.11 22.89
N TYR A 148 -2.44 11.17 21.56
CA TYR A 148 -2.87 10.06 20.69
C TYR A 148 -1.68 9.27 20.17
N ILE A 149 -1.82 7.94 20.10
CA ILE A 149 -0.83 7.10 19.42
C ILE A 149 -0.79 7.50 17.95
N ASN A 150 0.38 7.89 17.47
CA ASN A 150 0.57 8.37 16.11
C ASN A 150 1.82 7.74 15.48
N LYS A 151 1.72 7.38 14.21
CA LYS A 151 2.87 7.05 13.37
C LYS A 151 3.35 8.29 12.63
N HIS A 152 4.38 8.96 13.17
CA HIS A 152 4.97 10.12 12.50
C HIS A 152 5.41 9.79 11.06
N ASN A 153 5.22 10.76 10.15
CA ASN A 153 5.45 10.62 8.71
C ASN A 153 6.79 9.95 8.37
N GLY A 154 6.73 8.65 8.05
CA GLY A 154 7.87 7.90 7.50
C GLY A 154 8.61 7.00 8.48
N HIS A 155 8.31 7.03 9.76
CA HIS A 155 8.93 6.12 10.75
C HIS A 155 8.21 4.78 10.80
N ALA A 156 8.95 3.69 11.05
CA ALA A 156 8.35 2.38 11.31
C ALA A 156 7.69 2.31 12.70
N GLU A 157 8.05 3.23 13.59
CA GLU A 157 7.74 3.24 15.01
C GLU A 157 6.63 4.23 15.35
N PHE A 158 6.00 4.04 16.50
CA PHE A 158 4.91 4.87 17.00
C PHE A 158 5.34 5.73 18.19
N GLY A 159 4.82 6.96 18.24
CA GLY A 159 4.95 7.89 19.37
C GLY A 159 3.58 8.42 19.80
N LEU A 160 3.59 9.49 20.60
CA LEU A 160 2.39 10.24 20.96
C LEU A 160 2.34 11.57 20.21
N TYR A 161 1.12 12.04 19.95
CA TYR A 161 0.88 13.31 19.28
C TYR A 161 -0.34 14.01 19.89
N ASP A 162 -0.22 15.29 20.18
CA ASP A 162 -1.21 16.04 20.98
C ASP A 162 -2.48 16.40 20.19
N GLU A 163 -2.44 16.33 18.85
CA GLU A 163 -3.54 16.80 18.01
C GLU A 163 -4.54 15.69 17.67
N LEU A 164 -5.82 15.99 17.95
CA LEU A 164 -6.95 15.22 17.43
C LEU A 164 -7.09 15.41 15.91
N GLY A 165 -7.26 14.29 15.19
CA GLY A 165 -7.72 14.28 13.81
C GLY A 165 -6.63 14.13 12.76
N ASP A 166 -5.36 14.00 13.17
CA ASP A 166 -4.31 13.59 12.24
C ASP A 166 -4.57 12.16 11.76
N ASP A 167 -4.48 11.93 10.45
CA ASP A 167 -4.64 10.61 9.85
C ASP A 167 -3.58 9.63 10.38
N GLY A 168 -2.43 10.13 10.85
CA GLY A 168 -1.38 9.33 11.51
C GLY A 168 -1.80 8.70 12.83
N SER A 169 -2.83 9.25 13.48
CA SER A 169 -3.40 8.74 14.73
C SER A 169 -4.59 7.80 14.53
N SER A 170 -4.98 7.55 13.28
CA SER A 170 -6.20 6.82 12.96
C SER A 170 -5.91 5.34 12.68
N VAL A 171 -6.70 4.46 13.29
CA VAL A 171 -6.56 3.01 13.18
C VAL A 171 -7.87 2.31 12.85
N ILE A 172 -7.77 1.09 12.33
CA ILE A 172 -8.88 0.15 12.14
C ILE A 172 -8.57 -1.14 12.91
N PHE A 173 -9.57 -1.65 13.63
CA PHE A 173 -9.53 -2.98 14.23
C PHE A 173 -10.12 -3.99 13.25
N ILE A 174 -9.31 -4.96 12.83
CA ILE A 174 -9.69 -5.97 11.84
C ILE A 174 -9.65 -7.34 12.52
N LEU A 175 -10.73 -8.11 12.44
CA LEU A 175 -10.72 -9.50 12.90
C LEU A 175 -9.84 -10.33 11.96
N PRO A 176 -9.00 -11.25 12.46
CA PRO A 176 -8.12 -12.07 11.62
C PRO A 176 -8.85 -12.85 10.53
N LYS A 177 -10.10 -13.26 10.76
CA LYS A 177 -10.93 -13.95 9.75
C LYS A 177 -11.47 -13.02 8.65
N ASP A 178 -11.58 -11.72 8.95
CA ASP A 178 -12.09 -10.68 8.05
C ASP A 178 -10.94 -10.01 7.30
N TYR A 179 -9.70 -10.33 7.67
CA TYR A 179 -8.53 -10.00 6.88
C TYR A 179 -8.59 -10.76 5.55
N VAL A 180 -9.03 -10.04 4.52
CA VAL A 180 -8.77 -10.43 3.14
C VAL A 180 -7.37 -9.95 2.84
N GLU A 181 -6.45 -10.89 2.56
CA GLU A 181 -5.16 -10.55 2.02
C GLU A 181 -5.43 -9.70 0.78
N GLN A 182 -5.15 -8.40 0.89
CA GLN A 182 -5.19 -7.52 -0.27
C GLN A 182 -4.31 -8.20 -1.31
N PRO A 183 -4.82 -8.45 -2.53
CA PRO A 183 -4.08 -9.23 -3.52
C PRO A 183 -2.67 -8.67 -3.53
N THR A 184 -1.70 -9.50 -3.15
CA THR A 184 -0.30 -9.07 -3.06
C THR A 184 -0.03 -8.32 -4.33
N THR A 185 0.27 -7.02 -4.21
CA THR A 185 0.33 -6.12 -5.36
C THR A 185 1.12 -6.84 -6.45
N PRO A 186 0.57 -6.96 -7.69
CA PRO A 186 1.16 -7.78 -8.74
C PRO A 186 2.67 -7.62 -8.72
N GLY A 187 3.37 -8.74 -8.49
CA GLY A 187 4.72 -8.76 -7.93
C GLY A 187 5.56 -7.60 -8.45
N ILE A 188 6.05 -6.77 -7.52
CA ILE A 188 6.79 -5.54 -7.81
C ILE A 188 7.92 -5.89 -8.76
N VAL A 189 7.72 -5.57 -10.03
CA VAL A 189 8.69 -5.83 -11.07
C VAL A 189 9.67 -4.67 -11.04
N SER A 190 10.96 -4.98 -11.04
CA SER A 190 11.95 -3.98 -11.42
C SER A 190 11.51 -3.40 -12.77
N PRO A 191 11.46 -2.06 -12.93
CA PRO A 191 11.21 -1.46 -14.23
C PRO A 191 12.30 -1.95 -15.18
N ALA A 192 11.98 -2.95 -15.99
CA ALA A 192 12.96 -3.67 -16.79
C ALA A 192 12.75 -3.32 -18.26
N VAL A 193 13.83 -2.88 -18.89
CA VAL A 193 13.96 -2.85 -20.34
C VAL A 193 14.21 -4.29 -20.79
N GLY A 194 13.27 -4.90 -21.53
CA GLY A 194 13.36 -6.30 -21.98
C GLY A 194 12.59 -7.33 -21.15
N ASN A 195 11.49 -6.94 -20.51
CA ASN A 195 10.60 -7.87 -19.81
C ASN A 195 10.04 -8.96 -20.77
N PRO A 196 9.95 -10.24 -20.37
CA PRO A 196 9.35 -11.30 -21.21
C PRO A 196 7.90 -11.01 -21.63
N ASN A 197 7.23 -10.09 -20.94
CA ASN A 197 5.86 -9.67 -21.20
C ASN A 197 5.77 -8.45 -22.14
N ALA A 198 6.85 -8.15 -22.87
CA ALA A 198 6.83 -7.13 -23.91
C ALA A 198 5.81 -7.45 -25.03
N ASP A 199 5.22 -6.40 -25.61
CA ASP A 199 4.34 -6.51 -26.78
C ASP A 199 5.11 -6.91 -28.06
N ALA A 200 4.39 -7.03 -29.18
CA ALA A 200 4.99 -7.41 -30.47
C ALA A 200 6.07 -6.43 -30.96
N SER A 201 6.10 -5.21 -30.43
CA SER A 201 7.11 -4.18 -30.71
C SER A 201 8.21 -4.12 -29.65
N GLY A 202 8.23 -5.05 -28.69
CA GLY A 202 9.23 -5.10 -27.62
C GLY A 202 8.98 -4.11 -26.49
N ASN A 203 7.82 -3.42 -26.46
CA ASN A 203 7.51 -2.48 -25.38
C ASN A 203 6.83 -3.20 -24.21
N VAL A 204 7.21 -2.80 -23.00
CA VAL A 204 6.58 -3.25 -21.76
C VAL A 204 5.74 -2.11 -21.22
N TRP A 205 4.46 -2.37 -20.95
CA TRP A 205 3.52 -1.37 -20.48
C TRP A 205 3.20 -1.60 -19.00
N TYR A 206 3.29 -0.54 -18.22
CA TYR A 206 3.07 -0.51 -16.79
C TYR A 206 1.96 0.49 -16.45
N TYR A 207 1.19 0.16 -15.43
CA TYR A 207 0.50 1.14 -14.60
C TYR A 207 1.48 1.64 -13.54
N ILE A 208 1.50 2.95 -13.27
CA ILE A 208 2.33 3.54 -12.20
C ILE A 208 1.39 4.01 -11.10
N GLN A 209 1.34 3.25 -10.00
CA GLN A 209 0.46 3.48 -8.86
C GLN A 209 1.16 4.36 -7.81
N CYS A 210 0.45 5.35 -7.25
CA CYS A 210 0.98 6.17 -6.17
C CYS A 210 0.72 5.51 -4.81
N ASN A 211 1.74 5.40 -3.94
CA ASN A 211 1.61 4.75 -2.63
C ASN A 211 0.59 5.43 -1.71
N LEU A 212 0.58 6.77 -1.67
CA LEU A 212 -0.31 7.54 -0.78
C LEU A 212 -1.80 7.29 -1.04
N ARG A 213 -2.16 6.82 -2.23
CA ARG A 213 -3.53 6.48 -2.60
C ARG A 213 -3.48 5.25 -3.49
N SER A 214 -3.57 4.07 -2.89
CA SER A 214 -3.47 2.77 -3.57
C SER A 214 -4.48 2.57 -4.71
N GLU A 215 -5.47 3.44 -4.88
CA GLU A 215 -6.40 3.35 -6.01
C GLU A 215 -6.02 4.25 -7.19
N ASN A 216 -5.01 5.11 -7.04
CA ASN A 216 -4.70 6.16 -8.00
C ASN A 216 -3.42 5.90 -8.81
N TYR A 217 -3.53 6.11 -10.12
CA TYR A 217 -2.51 5.79 -11.12
C TYR A 217 -2.16 7.01 -11.95
N TYR A 218 -0.90 7.13 -12.36
CA TYR A 218 -0.42 8.20 -13.23
C TYR A 218 -1.23 8.19 -14.54
N GLN A 219 -1.76 9.35 -14.92
CA GLN A 219 -2.56 9.52 -16.11
C GLN A 219 -2.02 10.64 -17.00
N ASP A 220 -1.88 10.33 -18.28
CA ASP A 220 -1.64 11.28 -19.35
C ASP A 220 -2.92 12.07 -19.67
N MET A 221 -2.95 13.33 -19.23
CA MET A 221 -4.05 14.27 -19.46
C MET A 221 -3.98 14.98 -20.83
N GLY A 222 -3.02 14.60 -21.69
CA GLY A 222 -2.77 15.20 -23.00
C GLY A 222 -1.59 16.17 -23.03
N GLU A 223 -1.17 16.54 -24.24
CA GLU A 223 -0.06 17.48 -24.48
C GLU A 223 -0.29 18.82 -23.75
N ASN A 224 0.76 19.30 -23.08
CA ASN A 224 0.78 20.52 -22.28
C ASN A 224 -0.22 20.55 -21.12
N LYS A 225 -0.62 19.37 -20.61
CA LYS A 225 -1.43 19.24 -19.39
C LYS A 225 -0.60 18.72 -18.23
N VAL A 226 -1.02 19.08 -17.02
CA VAL A 226 -0.39 18.64 -15.77
C VAL A 226 -0.52 17.13 -15.68
N LEU A 227 0.54 16.46 -15.21
CA LEU A 227 0.46 15.04 -14.87
C LEU A 227 -0.45 14.90 -13.65
N GLU A 228 -1.42 14.01 -13.73
CA GLU A 228 -2.38 13.76 -12.65
C GLU A 228 -2.42 12.29 -12.26
N VAL A 229 -3.15 11.98 -11.18
CA VAL A 229 -3.56 10.61 -10.88
C VAL A 229 -5.05 10.43 -10.78
N HIS A 230 -5.52 9.29 -11.26
CA HIS A 230 -6.94 8.92 -11.30
C HIS A 230 -7.14 7.46 -10.91
N PRO A 231 -8.36 7.05 -10.50
CA PRO A 231 -8.69 5.64 -10.29
C PRO A 231 -8.32 4.77 -11.49
N LEU A 232 -7.99 3.50 -11.25
CA LEU A 232 -7.65 2.55 -12.32
C LEU A 232 -8.77 2.48 -13.37
N SER A 233 -8.42 2.74 -14.62
CA SER A 233 -9.23 2.49 -15.79
C SER A 233 -8.55 1.41 -16.62
N GLU A 234 -9.04 0.17 -16.51
CA GLU A 234 -8.42 -0.97 -17.17
C GLU A 234 -8.31 -0.75 -18.68
N ASN A 235 -7.13 -1.01 -19.23
CA ASN A 235 -6.77 -0.82 -20.64
C ASN A 235 -6.81 0.62 -21.17
N ASP A 236 -7.00 1.63 -20.32
CA ASP A 236 -6.91 3.03 -20.73
C ASP A 236 -5.48 3.37 -21.19
N PRO A 237 -5.26 3.72 -22.47
CA PRO A 237 -3.92 4.08 -22.96
C PRO A 237 -3.29 5.25 -22.20
N SER A 238 -4.10 6.17 -21.66
CA SER A 238 -3.59 7.31 -20.90
C SER A 238 -2.98 6.92 -19.56
N GLN A 239 -3.30 5.75 -19.01
CA GLN A 239 -2.73 5.25 -17.75
C GLN A 239 -1.61 4.22 -17.96
N LEU A 240 -1.21 3.97 -19.20
CA LEU A 240 -0.18 2.99 -19.56
C LEU A 240 1.11 3.68 -19.93
N TRP A 241 2.19 3.28 -19.27
CA TRP A 241 3.51 3.88 -19.38
C TRP A 241 4.53 2.83 -19.77
N LYS A 242 5.44 3.17 -20.68
CA LYS A 242 6.64 2.38 -20.95
C LYS A 242 7.88 3.13 -20.52
N ILE A 243 8.91 2.36 -20.20
CA ILE A 243 10.19 2.87 -19.73
C ILE A 243 11.22 2.55 -20.81
N ILE A 244 11.94 3.56 -21.27
CA ILE A 244 12.97 3.42 -22.31
C ILE A 244 14.29 3.90 -21.74
N ALA A 245 15.34 3.06 -21.81
CA ALA A 245 16.69 3.48 -21.46
C ALA A 245 17.21 4.54 -22.43
N THR A 246 17.98 5.50 -21.92
CA THR A 246 18.76 6.43 -22.75
C THR A 246 20.12 5.82 -23.11
N ASP A 247 21.01 6.62 -23.69
CA ASP A 247 22.41 6.28 -23.90
C ASP A 247 23.25 6.34 -22.61
N THR A 248 22.66 6.82 -21.50
CA THR A 248 23.29 6.92 -20.19
C THR A 248 22.75 5.82 -19.28
N GLU A 249 23.67 5.12 -18.58
CA GLU A 249 23.31 4.07 -17.62
C GLU A 249 22.41 4.60 -16.50
N ASP A 250 21.39 3.82 -16.13
CA ASP A 250 20.38 4.15 -15.11
C ASP A 250 19.59 5.45 -15.34
N VAL A 251 19.58 5.93 -16.59
CA VAL A 251 18.78 7.08 -17.03
C VAL A 251 17.75 6.63 -18.05
N PHE A 252 16.51 7.05 -17.82
CA PHE A 252 15.35 6.53 -18.52
C PHE A 252 14.40 7.64 -18.94
N ARG A 253 13.52 7.31 -19.88
CA ARG A 253 12.38 8.09 -20.31
C ARG A 253 11.11 7.34 -19.97
N LEU A 254 10.08 8.07 -19.50
CA LEU A 254 8.74 7.53 -19.27
C LEU A 254 7.82 8.06 -20.36
N ILE A 255 7.30 7.14 -21.19
CA ILE A 255 6.45 7.47 -22.33
C ILE A 255 5.07 6.83 -22.12
N SER A 256 4.03 7.63 -22.16
CA SER A 256 2.65 7.14 -22.14
C SER A 256 2.31 6.40 -23.43
N LYS A 257 1.27 5.57 -23.41
CA LYS A 257 0.81 4.85 -24.61
C LYS A 257 0.16 5.79 -25.64
N THR A 258 -0.27 6.96 -25.20
CA THR A 258 -0.72 8.09 -26.04
C THR A 258 0.44 8.85 -26.69
N GLY A 259 1.69 8.62 -26.26
CA GLY A 259 2.91 9.13 -26.90
C GLY A 259 3.50 10.37 -26.25
N ASN A 260 2.91 10.89 -25.17
CA ASN A 260 3.50 11.98 -24.40
C ASN A 260 4.47 11.44 -23.36
N GLU A 261 5.33 12.31 -22.88
CA GLU A 261 6.32 12.02 -21.86
C GLU A 261 6.20 13.01 -20.72
N ILE A 262 6.65 12.59 -19.55
CA ILE A 262 6.65 13.46 -18.37
C ILE A 262 7.78 14.47 -18.52
N ALA A 263 7.48 15.74 -18.33
CA ALA A 263 8.42 16.85 -18.24
C ALA A 263 8.14 17.68 -16.98
N TYR A 264 9.05 18.58 -16.64
CA TYR A 264 8.91 19.47 -15.49
C TYR A 264 9.04 20.94 -15.89
N SER A 265 8.15 21.79 -15.35
CA SER A 265 8.23 23.24 -15.52
C SER A 265 8.44 23.93 -14.17
N ALA A 266 9.53 24.69 -14.05
CA ALA A 266 9.79 25.54 -12.90
C ALA A 266 8.89 26.78 -12.92
N ASP A 267 8.78 27.43 -14.07
CA ASP A 267 8.11 28.73 -14.22
C ASP A 267 6.62 28.62 -14.60
N GLY A 268 6.14 27.40 -14.85
CA GLY A 268 4.83 27.14 -15.44
C GLY A 268 4.83 27.28 -16.97
N PHE A 269 3.79 26.78 -17.63
CA PHE A 269 3.61 26.93 -19.08
C PHE A 269 2.15 26.72 -19.47
N GLY A 270 1.53 27.72 -20.11
CA GLY A 270 0.10 27.64 -20.47
C GLY A 270 -0.78 27.50 -19.22
N ASP A 271 -1.54 26.41 -19.15
CA ASP A 271 -2.40 26.07 -17.99
C ASP A 271 -1.62 25.33 -16.87
N VAL A 272 -0.34 25.01 -17.09
CA VAL A 272 0.51 24.33 -16.11
C VAL A 272 1.05 25.39 -15.15
N GLY A 273 0.64 25.30 -13.88
CA GLY A 273 1.20 26.14 -12.81
C GLY A 273 2.71 25.93 -12.62
N ALA A 274 3.36 26.89 -11.96
CA ALA A 274 4.76 26.77 -11.57
C ALA A 274 5.02 25.54 -10.68
N ASP A 275 6.23 25.00 -10.74
CA ASP A 275 6.65 23.81 -10.00
C ASP A 275 5.73 22.59 -10.20
N ARG A 276 5.47 22.25 -11.47
CA ARG A 276 4.61 21.12 -11.85
C ARG A 276 5.26 20.19 -12.87
N PHE A 277 4.95 18.91 -12.73
CA PHE A 277 5.17 17.94 -13.79
C PHE A 277 4.01 17.98 -14.79
N TYR A 278 4.33 17.95 -16.07
CA TYR A 278 3.37 18.04 -17.16
C TYR A 278 3.75 17.07 -18.28
N LEU A 279 2.94 17.04 -19.33
CA LEU A 279 3.02 16.04 -20.39
C LEU A 279 3.37 16.72 -21.70
N THR A 280 4.34 16.18 -22.43
CA THR A 280 4.71 16.70 -23.75
C THR A 280 5.29 15.63 -24.66
N SER A 281 5.09 15.78 -25.96
CA SER A 281 5.65 14.93 -27.03
C SER A 281 7.11 15.22 -27.35
N SER A 282 7.70 16.28 -26.80
CA SER A 282 9.11 16.65 -27.01
C SER A 282 9.80 17.01 -25.69
N PRO A 283 9.88 16.08 -24.72
CA PRO A 283 10.49 16.38 -23.45
C PRO A 283 12.01 16.50 -23.59
N THR A 284 12.60 17.19 -22.63
CA THR A 284 14.05 17.16 -22.39
C THR A 284 14.40 16.40 -21.11
N ASN A 285 13.41 16.03 -20.31
CA ASN A 285 13.63 15.42 -19.01
C ASN A 285 13.90 13.92 -19.08
N THR A 286 14.76 13.47 -18.18
CA THR A 286 15.12 12.08 -17.98
C THR A 286 15.02 11.71 -16.51
N TYR A 287 14.95 10.41 -16.24
CA TYR A 287 14.57 9.89 -14.94
C TYR A 287 15.51 8.77 -14.48
N SER A 288 15.76 8.72 -13.18
CA SER A 288 16.38 7.57 -12.51
C SER A 288 15.39 6.95 -11.53
N PHE A 289 15.52 5.65 -11.32
CA PHE A 289 14.67 4.90 -10.39
C PHE A 289 15.50 4.41 -9.22
N SER A 290 15.03 4.63 -8.00
CA SER A 290 15.66 4.11 -6.79
C SER A 290 14.64 3.34 -5.97
N LEU A 291 15.05 2.15 -5.49
CA LEU A 291 14.24 1.35 -4.58
C LEU A 291 14.33 1.95 -3.18
N ARG A 292 13.18 2.12 -2.53
CA ARG A 292 13.03 2.48 -1.12
C ARG A 292 12.81 1.20 -0.30
N ASN A 293 13.22 1.22 0.97
CA ASN A 293 13.24 0.09 1.92
C ASN A 293 11.92 -0.73 2.03
N ASP A 294 10.79 -0.20 1.55
CA ASP A 294 9.46 -0.81 1.64
C ASP A 294 8.96 -1.37 0.28
N ASN A 295 9.87 -1.74 -0.63
CA ASN A 295 9.61 -2.19 -2.01
C ASN A 295 8.95 -1.15 -2.94
N PHE A 296 8.87 0.11 -2.53
CA PHE A 296 8.41 1.18 -3.41
C PHE A 296 9.57 1.74 -4.23
N TRP A 297 9.27 2.10 -5.47
CA TRP A 297 10.20 2.86 -6.31
C TRP A 297 9.99 4.35 -6.08
N GLN A 298 11.04 5.12 -6.33
CA GLN A 298 10.94 6.57 -6.49
C GLN A 298 11.38 6.94 -7.90
N ILE A 299 10.71 7.93 -8.49
CA ILE A 299 11.05 8.46 -9.82
C ILE A 299 11.70 9.82 -9.62
N LYS A 300 12.99 9.91 -9.92
CA LYS A 300 13.78 11.13 -9.78
C LYS A 300 14.04 11.76 -11.14
N CYS A 301 13.59 13.00 -11.34
CA CYS A 301 13.93 13.80 -12.49
C CYS A 301 15.39 14.25 -12.38
N VAL A 302 16.22 13.85 -13.35
CA VAL A 302 17.68 14.01 -13.31
C VAL A 302 18.06 15.49 -13.43
N GLU A 303 17.41 16.24 -14.32
CA GLU A 303 17.81 17.62 -14.65
C GLU A 303 17.58 18.60 -13.49
N ILE A 304 16.56 18.34 -12.66
CA ILE A 304 16.23 19.18 -11.50
C ILE A 304 16.60 18.53 -10.16
N ASN A 305 17.24 17.37 -10.20
CA ASN A 305 17.67 16.61 -9.03
C ASN A 305 16.56 16.46 -7.96
N SER A 306 15.31 16.20 -8.40
CA SER A 306 14.13 16.17 -7.52
C SER A 306 13.19 15.03 -7.90
N TYR A 307 12.38 14.57 -6.95
CA TYR A 307 11.44 13.47 -7.16
C TYR A 307 10.09 13.98 -7.68
N ILE A 308 9.43 13.16 -8.50
CA ILE A 308 8.01 13.33 -8.82
C ILE A 308 7.23 13.07 -7.54
N ASN A 309 6.51 14.07 -7.04
CA ASN A 309 5.87 14.00 -5.74
C ASN A 309 4.40 14.41 -5.82
N LYS A 310 3.54 13.58 -5.24
CA LYS A 310 2.15 13.90 -5.02
C LYS A 310 1.94 14.44 -3.61
N HIS A 311 1.51 15.70 -3.50
CA HIS A 311 1.00 16.22 -2.23
C HIS A 311 -0.34 15.56 -1.87
N ASN A 312 -0.54 15.24 -0.58
CA ASN A 312 -1.68 14.45 -0.08
C ASN A 312 -3.07 14.90 -0.59
N ASN A 313 -3.25 16.19 -0.88
CA ASN A 313 -4.55 16.79 -1.20
C ASN A 313 -4.72 17.18 -2.68
N HIS A 314 -3.75 16.91 -3.55
CA HIS A 314 -3.81 17.30 -4.95
C HIS A 314 -3.80 16.08 -5.87
N LEU A 315 -4.47 16.18 -7.02
CA LEU A 315 -4.35 15.19 -8.10
C LEU A 315 -3.05 15.38 -8.88
N GLU A 316 -2.51 16.60 -8.87
CA GLU A 316 -1.32 17.04 -9.58
C GLU A 316 -0.01 16.65 -8.87
N PHE A 317 1.06 16.55 -9.67
CA PHE A 317 2.42 16.33 -9.16
C PHE A 317 3.26 17.61 -9.15
N GLY A 318 3.94 17.83 -8.03
CA GLY A 318 5.00 18.83 -7.88
C GLY A 318 6.38 18.17 -7.72
N LYS A 319 7.41 18.99 -7.59
CA LYS A 319 8.74 18.51 -7.19
C LYS A 319 8.83 18.39 -5.66
N TYR A 320 9.62 17.43 -5.20
CA TYR A 320 10.06 17.38 -3.81
C TYR A 320 11.55 17.05 -3.75
N SER A 321 12.30 17.84 -2.99
CA SER A 321 13.76 17.78 -2.95
C SER A 321 14.31 16.94 -1.80
N ALA A 322 13.49 16.58 -0.80
CA ALA A 322 13.92 15.80 0.34
C ALA A 322 13.60 14.30 0.20
N ILE A 323 14.45 13.46 0.76
CA ILE A 323 14.22 12.02 0.97
C ILE A 323 14.10 11.83 2.49
N PRO A 324 13.24 10.93 3.01
CA PRO A 324 12.24 10.10 2.34
C PRO A 324 10.81 10.57 2.64
N ASP A 325 9.98 10.74 1.60
CA ASP A 325 8.55 11.03 1.78
C ASP A 325 7.68 9.99 1.06
N ASN A 326 6.44 9.82 1.52
CA ASN A 326 5.54 8.83 0.92
C ASN A 326 4.93 9.33 -0.40
N GLY A 327 4.91 10.65 -0.65
CA GLY A 327 4.34 11.25 -1.86
C GLY A 327 5.13 10.99 -3.13
N SER A 328 6.41 10.66 -3.02
CA SER A 328 7.26 10.26 -4.14
C SER A 328 7.34 8.74 -4.38
N SER A 329 6.66 7.94 -3.55
CA SER A 329 6.72 6.47 -3.62
C SER A 329 5.69 5.92 -4.61
N VAL A 330 6.13 5.06 -5.53
CA VAL A 330 5.29 4.44 -6.56
C VAL A 330 5.50 2.93 -6.68
N ILE A 331 4.54 2.25 -7.27
CA ILE A 331 4.64 0.85 -7.69
C ILE A 331 4.45 0.77 -9.20
N PHE A 332 5.32 0.00 -9.87
CA PHE A 332 5.13 -0.39 -11.26
C PHE A 332 4.34 -1.70 -11.33
N ILE A 333 3.11 -1.63 -11.83
CA ILE A 333 2.24 -2.78 -12.02
C ILE A 333 2.25 -3.12 -13.51
N LEU A 334 2.69 -4.31 -13.87
CA LEU A 334 2.70 -4.76 -15.25
C LEU A 334 1.27 -4.87 -15.81
N ASN A 335 1.02 -4.29 -16.99
CA ASN A 335 -0.24 -4.50 -17.68
C ASN A 335 -0.27 -5.90 -18.32
N THR A 336 -0.92 -6.84 -17.65
CA THR A 336 -1.10 -8.22 -18.13
C THR A 336 -2.27 -8.38 -19.08
N ASN A 337 -3.10 -7.36 -19.35
CA ASN A 337 -4.23 -7.52 -20.26
C ASN A 337 -3.80 -7.66 -21.73
N ASN A 338 -2.56 -7.32 -22.06
CA ASN A 338 -1.93 -7.71 -23.33
C ASN A 338 -1.65 -9.24 -23.41
N GLN A 339 -1.79 -10.00 -22.32
CA GLN A 339 -1.51 -11.44 -22.23
C GLN A 339 -2.71 -12.34 -22.53
N ASN A 340 -3.88 -11.78 -22.88
CA ASN A 340 -4.95 -12.61 -23.44
C ASN A 340 -4.57 -13.17 -24.83
N GLY A 341 -3.51 -12.65 -25.45
CA GLY A 341 -2.74 -13.41 -26.43
C GLY A 341 -1.72 -14.28 -25.70
N LEU A 342 -1.83 -15.60 -25.85
CA LEU A 342 -0.69 -16.51 -25.69
C LEU A 342 0.57 -15.82 -26.24
N PRO A 343 1.74 -15.95 -25.58
CA PRO A 343 2.95 -15.25 -25.99
C PRO A 343 3.11 -15.35 -27.51
N ILE A 344 3.03 -14.21 -28.20
CA ILE A 344 3.12 -14.18 -29.65
C ILE A 344 4.54 -14.64 -29.98
N VAL A 345 4.61 -15.87 -30.45
CA VAL A 345 5.81 -16.43 -31.07
C VAL A 345 5.84 -15.84 -32.47
N SER A 346 6.96 -15.24 -32.85
CA SER A 346 7.15 -14.77 -34.21
C SER A 346 6.99 -15.94 -35.18
N ASP A 347 6.33 -15.73 -36.33
CA ASP A 347 6.20 -16.77 -37.37
C ASP A 347 7.57 -17.33 -37.84
N ASN A 348 8.67 -16.59 -37.59
CA ASN A 348 10.04 -16.97 -37.92
C ASN A 348 10.83 -17.60 -36.75
N ASP A 349 10.23 -17.80 -35.57
CA ASP A 349 10.92 -18.39 -34.42
C ASP A 349 10.78 -19.93 -34.43
N PRO A 350 11.84 -20.67 -34.80
CA PRO A 350 11.73 -22.10 -35.08
C PRO A 350 11.40 -22.89 -33.81
N ILE A 351 10.58 -23.94 -33.97
CA ILE A 351 10.32 -24.91 -32.91
C ILE A 351 11.58 -25.75 -32.69
N VAL A 352 12.16 -25.69 -31.48
CA VAL A 352 13.35 -26.48 -31.09
C VAL A 352 13.00 -27.77 -30.36
N ALA A 353 11.80 -27.84 -29.76
CA ALA A 353 11.29 -29.08 -29.16
C ALA A 353 9.77 -29.12 -29.17
N THR A 354 9.21 -30.32 -29.36
CA THR A 354 7.78 -30.59 -29.21
C THR A 354 7.57 -31.65 -28.14
N GLN A 355 6.65 -31.39 -27.22
CA GLN A 355 6.28 -32.29 -26.14
C GLN A 355 4.78 -32.56 -26.20
N TYR A 356 4.37 -33.80 -25.98
CA TYR A 356 2.97 -34.19 -25.95
C TYR A 356 2.55 -34.55 -24.54
N TYR A 357 1.34 -34.14 -24.16
CA TYR A 357 0.76 -34.45 -22.86
C TYR A 357 -0.65 -35.00 -23.02
N THR A 358 -1.02 -35.97 -22.21
CA THR A 358 -2.42 -36.36 -22.04
C THR A 358 -3.19 -35.24 -21.34
N LEU A 359 -4.53 -35.29 -21.36
CA LEU A 359 -5.36 -34.34 -20.62
C LEU A 359 -5.17 -34.42 -19.09
N GLN A 360 -4.61 -35.52 -18.59
CA GLN A 360 -4.20 -35.69 -17.19
C GLN A 360 -2.80 -35.13 -16.89
N GLY A 361 -2.15 -34.48 -17.87
CA GLY A 361 -0.83 -33.88 -17.70
C GLY A 361 0.35 -34.86 -17.78
N VAL A 362 0.13 -36.10 -18.22
CA VAL A 362 1.21 -37.09 -18.37
C VAL A 362 1.95 -36.84 -19.68
N ARG A 363 3.26 -36.60 -19.61
CA ARG A 363 4.11 -36.44 -20.81
C ARG A 363 4.25 -37.78 -21.53
N VAL A 364 4.04 -37.78 -22.85
CA VAL A 364 4.26 -38.93 -23.72
C VAL A 364 5.28 -38.58 -24.82
N PRO A 365 6.18 -39.50 -25.24
CA PRO A 365 7.16 -39.21 -26.28
C PRO A 365 6.53 -38.86 -27.63
N SER A 366 5.48 -39.60 -27.99
CA SER A 366 4.66 -39.38 -29.18
C SER A 366 3.29 -40.00 -28.97
N PRO A 367 2.19 -39.34 -29.36
CA PRO A 367 0.85 -39.89 -29.21
C PRO A 367 0.63 -41.03 -30.23
N THR A 368 0.42 -42.25 -29.73
CA THR A 368 0.17 -43.46 -30.54
C THR A 368 -1.23 -44.02 -30.38
N VAL A 369 -1.95 -43.57 -29.35
CA VAL A 369 -3.32 -44.01 -29.03
C VAL A 369 -4.30 -42.91 -29.45
N SER A 370 -5.46 -43.29 -30.00
CA SER A 370 -6.51 -42.34 -30.34
C SER A 370 -6.96 -41.52 -29.12
N GLY A 371 -7.13 -40.20 -29.29
CA GLY A 371 -7.46 -39.29 -28.20
C GLY A 371 -7.07 -37.83 -28.47
N ILE A 372 -7.27 -36.99 -27.46
CA ILE A 372 -6.88 -35.58 -27.46
C ILE A 372 -5.60 -35.43 -26.62
N TYR A 373 -4.62 -34.74 -27.19
CA TYR A 373 -3.35 -34.42 -26.56
C TYR A 373 -3.13 -32.91 -26.55
N LEU A 374 -2.40 -32.43 -25.54
CA LEU A 374 -1.83 -31.09 -25.53
C LEU A 374 -0.44 -31.16 -26.17
N VAL A 375 -0.19 -30.34 -27.18
CA VAL A 375 1.11 -30.19 -27.83
C VAL A 375 1.74 -28.92 -27.29
N LYS A 376 2.88 -29.07 -26.62
CA LYS A 376 3.70 -27.99 -26.13
C LYS A 376 4.90 -27.84 -27.05
N ASN A 377 4.93 -26.79 -27.86
CA ASN A 377 6.09 -26.43 -28.67
C ASN A 377 6.95 -25.42 -27.90
N ILE A 378 8.24 -25.70 -27.84
CA ILE A 378 9.27 -24.83 -27.27
C ILE A 378 10.02 -24.25 -28.47
N HIS A 379 10.07 -22.91 -28.54
CA HIS A 379 10.70 -22.19 -29.63
C HIS A 379 12.15 -21.80 -29.29
N ALA A 380 12.95 -21.41 -30.27
CA ALA A 380 14.35 -21.04 -30.05
C ALA A 380 14.50 -19.84 -29.10
N SER A 381 13.53 -18.93 -29.09
CA SER A 381 13.42 -17.85 -28.09
C SER A 381 13.10 -18.31 -26.65
N GLN A 382 12.94 -19.62 -26.42
CA GLN A 382 12.43 -20.23 -25.18
C GLN A 382 10.95 -19.93 -24.88
N LYS A 383 10.23 -19.24 -25.79
CA LYS A 383 8.77 -19.10 -25.70
C LYS A 383 8.09 -20.46 -25.90
N VAL A 384 6.90 -20.59 -25.32
CA VAL A 384 6.10 -21.81 -25.37
C VAL A 384 4.75 -21.54 -26.02
N THR A 385 4.38 -22.35 -27.01
CA THR A 385 3.00 -22.41 -27.52
C THR A 385 2.36 -23.73 -27.15
N THR A 386 1.06 -23.69 -26.85
CA THR A 386 0.27 -24.89 -26.54
C THR A 386 -0.91 -25.00 -27.50
N SER A 387 -1.10 -26.17 -28.11
CA SER A 387 -2.23 -26.46 -28.99
C SER A 387 -2.85 -27.82 -28.68
N LYS A 388 -4.03 -28.09 -29.25
CA LYS A 388 -4.70 -29.40 -29.14
C LYS A 388 -4.41 -30.24 -30.38
N TYR A 389 -4.03 -31.50 -30.18
CA TYR A 389 -3.81 -32.47 -31.25
C TYR A 389 -4.72 -33.68 -31.06
N PHE A 390 -5.44 -34.04 -32.12
CA PHE A 390 -6.44 -35.11 -32.09
C PHE A 390 -6.00 -36.28 -32.98
N ILE A 391 -5.94 -37.48 -32.41
CA ILE A 391 -5.76 -38.72 -33.16
C ILE A 391 -7.11 -39.43 -33.24
N PRO A 392 -7.70 -39.59 -34.44
CA PRO A 392 -8.99 -40.26 -34.60
C PRO A 392 -8.92 -41.75 -34.23
N GLN A 393 -10.04 -42.34 -33.81
CA GLN A 393 -10.19 -43.79 -33.70
C GLN A 393 -10.25 -44.40 -35.10
N ARG A 394 -9.46 -45.45 -35.33
CA ARG A 394 -9.44 -46.21 -36.59
C ARG A 394 -10.39 -47.39 -36.53
#